data_AF-A0AAW2LXP4-F1
#
_entry.id   AF-A0AAW2LXP4-F1
#
_cell.length_a   1.000
_cell.length_b   1.000
_cell.length_c   1.000
_cell.angle_alpha   90.00
_cell.angle_beta   90.00
_cell.angle_gamma   90.00
#
_symmetry.space_group_name_H-M   'P 1'
#
loop_
_entity.id
_entity.type
_entity.pdbx_description
1 polymer ?
#
loop_
_entity_poly.entity_id
_entity_poly.type
_entity_poly.pdbx_seq_one_letter_code
_entity_poly.pdbx_strand_id
1 'polypeptide(L)'
;MNSASQDEALKHLEHAKMHFDEGLSARYKVGESTKLVTKGIRGKTASEKLTEEGLVKFSARVAIQMDVVRSFNDADGSQWKHSLFGNPNDHETFRRRCEIAETLAEKNFDLAFQVIYEFNLPAVDIYAGVAASLAERKKGGQLTEFFRNIKGTIDDDDWDQVLGAAINVYANKHKERPDRLIDMLTSSHRKVLACVVCGRLKSAFQIASRSGSVADVHELELKV
;
A
#
# COMPACT_ATOMS: atom_id res chain seq x y z
N MET A 1 -1.36 -24.94 10.64
CA MET A 1 -1.13 -25.58 9.32
C MET A 1 -1.68 -24.62 8.28
N ASN A 2 -0.87 -24.25 7.28
CA ASN A 2 -1.35 -23.42 6.16
C ASN A 2 -2.05 -24.34 5.15
N SER A 3 -3.09 -23.84 4.46
CA SER A 3 -3.84 -24.60 3.46
C SER A 3 -2.92 -25.18 2.38
N ALA A 4 -3.22 -26.38 1.90
CA ALA A 4 -2.45 -27.08 0.88
C ALA A 4 -2.73 -26.55 -0.53
N SER A 5 -3.92 -25.99 -0.76
CA SER A 5 -4.32 -25.36 -2.02
C SER A 5 -5.04 -24.02 -1.83
N GLN A 6 -5.13 -23.24 -2.91
CA GLN A 6 -5.87 -21.99 -2.97
C GLN A 6 -7.37 -22.19 -2.71
N ASP A 7 -7.97 -23.23 -3.30
CA ASP A 7 -9.39 -23.59 -3.07
C ASP A 7 -9.66 -23.95 -1.60
N GLU A 8 -8.74 -24.64 -0.95
CA GLU A 8 -8.86 -24.98 0.47
C GLU A 8 -8.75 -23.71 1.35
N ALA A 9 -7.84 -22.79 1.01
CA ALA A 9 -7.75 -21.49 1.67
C ALA A 9 -9.05 -20.68 1.53
N LEU A 10 -9.64 -20.63 0.33
CA LEU A 10 -10.90 -19.94 0.08
C LEU A 10 -12.06 -20.55 0.87
N LYS A 11 -12.18 -21.88 0.91
CA LYS A 11 -13.22 -22.55 1.72
C LYS A 11 -13.09 -22.23 3.20
N HIS A 12 -11.88 -22.25 3.75
CA HIS A 12 -11.66 -21.87 5.15
C HIS A 12 -12.05 -20.42 5.44
N LEU A 13 -11.73 -19.50 4.52
CA LEU A 13 -12.12 -18.09 4.64
C LEU A 13 -13.63 -17.88 4.49
N GLU A 14 -14.28 -18.61 3.59
CA GLU A 14 -15.75 -18.59 3.43
C GLU A 14 -16.46 -19.05 4.70
N HIS A 15 -15.99 -20.15 5.30
CA HIS A 15 -16.50 -20.62 6.60
C HIS A 15 -16.28 -19.57 7.71
N ALA A 16 -15.10 -18.97 7.77
CA ALA A 16 -14.83 -17.92 8.74
C ALA A 16 -15.76 -16.71 8.55
N LYS A 17 -15.99 -16.28 7.31
CA LYS A 17 -16.91 -15.18 6.97
C LYS A 17 -18.34 -15.49 7.41
N MET A 18 -18.85 -16.68 7.08
CA MET A 18 -20.20 -17.10 7.51
C MET A 18 -20.36 -17.04 9.02
N HIS A 19 -19.36 -17.51 9.79
CA HIS A 19 -19.41 -17.42 11.26
C HIS A 19 -19.47 -15.98 11.78
N PHE A 20 -18.75 -15.05 11.16
CA PHE A 20 -18.83 -13.63 11.53
C PHE A 20 -20.18 -13.02 11.18
N ASP A 21 -20.72 -13.33 10.00
CA ASP A 21 -22.01 -12.83 9.53
C ASP A 21 -23.18 -13.40 10.35
N GLU A 22 -23.11 -14.67 10.76
CA GLU A 22 -24.03 -15.30 11.71
C GLU A 22 -23.97 -14.61 13.08
N GLY A 23 -22.75 -14.32 13.58
CA GLY A 23 -22.54 -13.59 14.83
C GLY A 23 -23.13 -12.17 14.81
N LEU A 24 -23.01 -11.46 13.67
CA LEU A 24 -23.67 -10.17 13.45
C LEU A 24 -25.19 -10.30 13.42
N SER A 25 -25.71 -11.25 12.63
CA SER A 25 -27.14 -11.50 12.49
C SER A 25 -27.81 -11.86 13.82
N ALA A 26 -27.14 -12.64 14.67
CA ALA A 26 -27.61 -12.97 16.01
C ALA A 26 -27.73 -11.72 16.90
N ARG A 27 -26.82 -10.74 16.76
CA ARG A 27 -26.85 -9.49 17.52
C ARG A 27 -27.94 -8.53 17.05
N TYR A 28 -28.15 -8.40 15.74
CA TYR A 28 -29.27 -7.62 15.20
C TYR A 28 -30.62 -8.14 15.71
N LYS A 29 -30.80 -9.47 15.74
CA LYS A 29 -32.01 -10.11 16.29
C LYS A 29 -32.18 -9.88 17.80
N VAL A 30 -31.09 -9.80 18.57
CA VAL A 30 -31.14 -9.49 20.02
C VAL A 30 -31.39 -8.00 20.28
N GLY A 31 -30.88 -7.11 19.43
CA GLY A 31 -31.14 -5.66 19.46
C GLY A 31 -32.60 -5.30 19.18
N GLU A 32 -33.28 -6.05 18.30
CA GLU A 32 -34.73 -5.91 18.11
C GLU A 32 -35.55 -6.48 19.29
N SER A 33 -35.07 -7.53 19.95
CA SER A 33 -35.75 -8.17 21.07
C SER A 33 -35.60 -7.43 22.41
N THR A 34 -34.63 -6.51 22.54
CA THR A 34 -34.36 -5.77 23.79
C THR A 34 -35.18 -4.49 23.99
N LYS A 35 -36.19 -4.21 23.16
CA LYS A 35 -37.24 -3.24 23.51
C LYS A 35 -38.16 -3.70 24.65
N LEU A 36 -38.02 -4.95 25.11
CA LEU A 36 -38.71 -5.46 26.30
C LEU A 36 -37.71 -6.22 27.18
N VAL A 37 -37.75 -5.93 28.48
CA VAL A 37 -37.08 -6.62 29.60
C VAL A 37 -35.71 -6.04 30.05
N THR A 38 -35.81 -5.10 30.98
CA THR A 38 -34.82 -4.84 32.03
C THR A 38 -34.80 -5.98 33.06
N LYS A 39 -33.64 -6.61 33.31
CA LYS A 39 -33.04 -6.89 34.64
C LYS A 39 -31.90 -7.93 34.56
N GLY A 40 -30.72 -7.52 35.02
CA GLY A 40 -29.96 -8.26 36.04
C GLY A 40 -28.94 -9.36 35.62
N ILE A 41 -27.68 -9.09 35.98
CA ILE A 41 -26.69 -9.98 36.64
C ILE A 41 -25.77 -10.86 35.76
N ARG A 42 -24.47 -10.62 36.01
CA ARG A 42 -23.28 -11.52 35.97
C ARG A 42 -22.75 -12.02 34.62
N GLY A 43 -21.46 -11.72 34.44
CA GLY A 43 -20.50 -12.56 33.74
C GLY A 43 -20.14 -12.02 32.37
N LYS A 44 -19.10 -11.18 32.31
CA LYS A 44 -18.49 -10.74 31.05
C LYS A 44 -17.92 -11.95 30.32
N THR A 45 -18.71 -12.57 29.45
CA THR A 45 -18.27 -13.66 28.57
C THR A 45 -17.43 -13.06 27.43
N ALA A 46 -16.59 -13.88 26.78
CA ALA A 46 -15.73 -13.44 25.67
C ALA A 46 -16.51 -12.74 24.52
N SER A 47 -17.83 -12.90 24.46
CA SER A 47 -18.75 -12.19 23.57
C SER A 47 -18.79 -10.67 23.80
N GLU A 48 -18.54 -10.18 25.02
CA GLU A 48 -18.45 -8.73 25.29
C GLU A 48 -17.15 -8.10 24.78
N LYS A 49 -16.13 -8.89 24.41
CA LYS A 49 -14.85 -8.38 23.88
C LYS A 49 -14.88 -8.08 22.38
N LEU A 50 -15.84 -8.63 21.62
CA LEU A 50 -16.08 -8.26 20.23
C LEU A 50 -17.32 -7.37 20.15
N THR A 51 -17.09 -6.09 19.87
CA THR A 51 -18.16 -5.15 19.53
C THR A 51 -18.72 -5.46 18.15
N GLU A 52 -19.92 -4.95 17.85
CA GLU A 52 -20.51 -5.04 16.52
C GLU A 52 -19.59 -4.44 15.46
N GLU A 53 -19.01 -3.27 15.73
CA GLU A 53 -17.97 -2.63 14.91
C GLU A 53 -16.77 -3.56 14.67
N GLY A 54 -16.33 -4.28 15.72
CA GLY A 54 -15.26 -5.26 15.61
C GLY A 54 -15.62 -6.40 14.65
N LEU A 55 -16.84 -6.95 14.75
CA LEU A 55 -17.32 -8.02 13.87
C LEU A 55 -17.44 -7.56 12.41
N VAL A 56 -17.97 -6.36 12.17
CA VAL A 56 -18.02 -5.76 10.82
C VAL A 56 -16.61 -5.62 10.25
N LYS A 57 -15.67 -5.10 11.05
CA LYS A 57 -14.27 -4.95 10.65
C LYS A 57 -13.61 -6.30 10.34
N PHE A 58 -13.88 -7.34 11.14
CA PHE A 58 -13.38 -8.69 10.87
C PHE A 58 -13.97 -9.28 9.59
N SER A 59 -15.29 -9.16 9.37
CA SER A 59 -15.93 -9.65 8.14
C SER A 59 -15.36 -8.95 6.90
N ALA A 60 -15.17 -7.62 6.95
CA ALA A 60 -14.53 -6.85 5.88
C ALA A 60 -13.09 -7.32 5.60
N ARG A 61 -12.28 -7.53 6.65
CA ARG A 61 -10.90 -8.03 6.51
C ARG A 61 -10.84 -9.45 5.94
N VAL A 62 -11.80 -10.30 6.28
CA VAL A 62 -11.88 -11.66 5.71
C VAL A 62 -12.22 -11.58 4.22
N ALA A 63 -13.15 -10.70 3.83
CA ALA A 63 -13.45 -10.47 2.41
C ALA A 63 -12.21 -9.98 1.64
N ILE A 64 -11.45 -9.02 2.19
CA ILE A 64 -10.20 -8.55 1.59
C ILE A 64 -9.20 -9.72 1.44
N GLN A 65 -9.01 -10.55 2.47
CA GLN A 65 -8.13 -11.71 2.36
C GLN A 65 -8.59 -12.69 1.28
N MET A 66 -9.90 -12.91 1.12
CA MET A 66 -10.43 -13.76 0.05
C MET A 66 -10.10 -13.18 -1.33
N ASP A 67 -10.27 -11.88 -1.51
CA ASP A 67 -9.97 -11.20 -2.78
C ASP A 67 -8.47 -11.23 -3.08
N VAL A 68 -7.62 -11.08 -2.05
CA VAL A 68 -6.17 -11.27 -2.16
C VAL A 68 -5.86 -12.68 -2.62
N VAL A 69 -6.41 -13.71 -1.97
CA VAL A 69 -6.18 -15.09 -2.39
C VAL A 69 -6.64 -15.31 -3.83
N ARG A 70 -7.81 -14.79 -4.25
CA ARG A 70 -8.32 -14.90 -5.63
C ARG A 70 -7.44 -14.17 -6.66
N SER A 71 -6.81 -13.07 -6.27
CA SER A 71 -5.99 -12.25 -7.17
C SER A 71 -4.66 -12.90 -7.55
N PHE A 72 -4.16 -13.80 -6.71
CA PHE A 72 -2.94 -14.56 -6.97
C PHE A 72 -3.26 -15.89 -7.67
N ASN A 73 -2.42 -16.28 -8.62
CA ASN A 73 -2.44 -17.61 -9.24
C ASN A 73 -1.18 -18.39 -8.84
N ASP A 74 -1.14 -19.71 -9.11
CA ASP A 74 0.04 -20.53 -8.79
C ASP A 74 1.32 -20.09 -9.51
N ALA A 75 1.21 -19.34 -10.61
CA ALA A 75 2.35 -18.79 -11.36
C ALA A 75 2.97 -17.54 -10.69
N ASP A 76 2.20 -16.83 -9.85
CA ASP A 76 2.63 -15.65 -9.12
C ASP A 76 3.36 -15.97 -7.80
N GLY A 77 3.60 -17.27 -7.54
CA GLY A 77 4.35 -17.78 -6.40
C GLY A 77 3.48 -18.01 -5.15
N SER A 78 4.14 -18.32 -4.02
CA SER A 78 3.46 -18.66 -2.76
C SER A 78 2.92 -17.45 -1.98
N GLN A 79 2.81 -16.27 -2.60
CA GLN A 79 2.35 -15.05 -1.91
C GLN A 79 0.91 -15.16 -1.41
N TRP A 80 0.06 -15.96 -2.08
CA TRP A 80 -1.28 -16.30 -1.59
C TRP A 80 -1.27 -17.05 -0.24
N LYS A 81 -0.14 -17.69 0.13
CA LYS A 81 0.03 -18.35 1.44
C LYS A 81 0.29 -17.36 2.57
N HIS A 82 0.59 -16.10 2.25
CA HIS A 82 0.71 -15.06 3.24
C HIS A 82 -0.69 -14.60 3.68
N SER A 83 -0.89 -14.60 4.99
CA SER A 83 -2.10 -14.08 5.61
C SER A 83 -1.92 -12.61 5.94
N LEU A 84 -2.93 -11.80 5.65
CA LEU A 84 -3.04 -10.44 6.17
C LEU A 84 -3.34 -10.43 7.68
N PHE A 85 -3.75 -11.57 8.25
CA PHE A 85 -4.00 -11.71 9.68
C PHE A 85 -2.75 -12.09 10.46
N GLY A 86 -2.65 -11.57 11.68
CA GLY A 86 -1.50 -11.75 12.56
C GLY A 86 -1.38 -10.58 13.52
N ASN A 87 -0.43 -10.65 14.44
CA ASN A 87 -0.17 -9.57 15.38
C ASN A 87 0.33 -8.33 14.61
N PRO A 88 -0.36 -7.17 14.69
CA PRO A 88 0.10 -5.96 14.00
C PRO A 88 1.49 -5.47 14.43
N ASN A 89 1.91 -5.81 15.65
CA ASN A 89 3.23 -5.45 16.19
C ASN A 89 4.33 -6.47 15.84
N ASP A 90 3.97 -7.57 15.16
CA ASP A 90 4.93 -8.55 14.69
C ASP A 90 5.53 -8.11 13.35
N HIS A 91 6.85 -8.01 13.31
CA HIS A 91 7.59 -7.56 12.12
C HIS A 91 7.40 -8.50 10.93
N GLU A 92 7.23 -9.81 11.16
CA GLU A 92 7.02 -10.76 10.07
C GLU A 92 5.64 -10.58 9.44
N THR A 93 4.60 -10.42 10.27
CA THR A 93 3.24 -10.09 9.81
C THR A 93 3.23 -8.78 9.01
N PHE A 94 3.90 -7.74 9.51
CA PHE A 94 4.00 -6.47 8.81
C PHE A 94 4.69 -6.62 7.44
N ARG A 95 5.84 -7.31 7.39
CA ARG A 95 6.58 -7.55 6.15
C ARG A 95 5.71 -8.27 5.11
N ARG A 96 5.03 -9.34 5.51
CA ARG A 96 4.14 -10.11 4.60
C ARG A 96 3.02 -9.26 4.03
N ARG A 97 2.45 -8.34 4.83
CA ARG A 97 1.40 -7.41 4.35
C ARG A 97 1.95 -6.43 3.32
N CYS A 98 3.15 -5.88 3.55
CA CYS A 98 3.81 -5.01 2.57
C CYS A 98 4.10 -5.77 1.27
N GLU A 99 4.64 -6.98 1.33
CA GLU A 99 4.92 -7.81 0.14
C GLU A 99 3.65 -8.09 -0.67
N ILE A 100 2.53 -8.41 -0.02
CA ILE A 100 1.23 -8.57 -0.68
C ILE A 100 0.82 -7.25 -1.36
N ALA A 101 0.88 -6.14 -0.63
CA ALA A 101 0.46 -4.83 -1.13
C ALA A 101 1.31 -4.36 -2.31
N GLU A 102 2.63 -4.60 -2.29
CA GLU A 102 3.55 -4.31 -3.39
C GLU A 102 3.17 -5.08 -4.66
N THR A 103 2.93 -6.40 -4.56
CA THR A 103 2.55 -7.18 -5.74
C THR A 103 1.17 -6.78 -6.26
N LEU A 104 0.21 -6.50 -5.37
CA LEU A 104 -1.11 -6.03 -5.76
C LEU A 104 -1.04 -4.66 -6.44
N ALA A 105 -0.20 -3.75 -5.95
CA ALA A 105 -0.08 -2.41 -6.52
C ALA A 105 0.35 -2.43 -8.00
N GLU A 106 1.07 -3.46 -8.44
CA GLU A 106 1.45 -3.66 -9.84
C GLU A 106 0.31 -4.18 -10.75
N LYS A 107 -0.68 -4.90 -10.19
CA LYS A 107 -1.66 -5.69 -10.98
C LYS A 107 -3.12 -5.38 -10.69
N ASN A 108 -3.44 -5.04 -9.46
CA ASN A 108 -4.78 -4.72 -8.96
C ASN A 108 -4.68 -3.61 -7.91
N PHE A 109 -4.60 -2.37 -8.39
CA PHE A 109 -4.41 -1.19 -7.55
C PHE A 109 -5.53 -0.99 -6.52
N ASP A 110 -6.78 -1.24 -6.90
CA ASP A 110 -7.92 -1.05 -6.00
C ASP A 110 -7.82 -1.96 -4.77
N LEU A 111 -7.46 -3.23 -4.97
CA LEU A 111 -7.25 -4.18 -3.88
C LEU A 111 -6.00 -3.83 -3.07
N ALA A 112 -4.92 -3.37 -3.71
CA ALA A 112 -3.73 -2.89 -3.02
C ALA A 112 -4.06 -1.71 -2.09
N PHE A 113 -4.83 -0.73 -2.60
CA PHE A 113 -5.31 0.42 -1.84
C PHE A 113 -6.12 -0.04 -0.63
N GLN A 114 -7.08 -0.94 -0.81
CA GLN A 114 -7.85 -1.50 0.31
C GLN A 114 -6.96 -2.14 1.37
N VAL A 115 -6.00 -2.97 0.97
CA VAL A 115 -5.05 -3.62 1.89
C VAL A 115 -4.20 -2.58 2.65
N ILE A 116 -3.68 -1.58 1.96
CA ILE A 116 -2.82 -0.55 2.55
C ILE A 116 -3.58 0.22 3.65
N TYR A 117 -4.80 0.68 3.36
CA TYR A 117 -5.55 1.51 4.30
C TYR A 117 -6.21 0.69 5.42
N GLU A 118 -6.77 -0.49 5.11
CA GLU A 118 -7.42 -1.32 6.13
C GLU A 118 -6.43 -1.86 7.18
N PHE A 119 -5.18 -2.08 6.77
CA PHE A 119 -4.10 -2.58 7.63
C PHE A 119 -3.10 -1.50 8.05
N ASN A 120 -3.34 -0.23 7.69
CA ASN A 120 -2.51 0.92 8.05
C ASN A 120 -1.03 0.72 7.71
N LEU A 121 -0.77 0.30 6.47
CA LEU A 121 0.57 0.08 5.93
C LEU A 121 1.16 1.40 5.40
N PRO A 122 2.51 1.53 5.34
CA PRO A 122 3.16 2.73 4.83
C PRO A 122 3.00 2.84 3.31
N ALA A 123 1.94 3.53 2.87
CA ALA A 123 1.58 3.65 1.46
C ALA A 123 2.75 4.17 0.60
N VAL A 124 3.43 5.22 1.07
CA VAL A 124 4.53 5.89 0.36
C VAL A 124 5.70 4.94 0.13
N ASP A 125 6.08 4.17 1.17
CA ASP A 125 7.21 3.22 1.08
C ASP A 125 6.88 2.08 0.11
N ILE A 126 5.66 1.55 0.17
CA ILE A 126 5.18 0.50 -0.73
C ILE A 126 5.18 1.02 -2.17
N TYR A 127 4.61 2.21 -2.41
CA TYR A 127 4.55 2.79 -3.75
C TYR A 127 5.94 3.12 -4.30
N ALA A 128 6.85 3.64 -3.46
CA ALA A 128 8.23 3.89 -3.84
C ALA A 128 8.97 2.60 -4.21
N GLY A 129 8.77 1.52 -3.44
CA GLY A 129 9.30 0.19 -3.75
C GLY A 129 8.82 -0.35 -5.08
N VAL A 130 7.51 -0.26 -5.34
CA VAL A 130 6.89 -0.67 -6.62
C VAL A 130 7.41 0.15 -7.79
N ALA A 131 7.47 1.48 -7.65
CA ALA A 131 7.99 2.37 -8.68
C ALA A 131 9.46 2.06 -9.02
N ALA A 132 10.30 1.84 -8.00
CA ALA A 132 11.69 1.44 -8.17
C ALA A 132 11.82 0.08 -8.87
N SER A 133 11.04 -0.93 -8.45
CA SER A 133 11.01 -2.27 -9.05
C SER A 133 10.57 -2.24 -10.53
N LEU A 134 9.55 -1.46 -10.87
CA LEU A 134 9.08 -1.31 -12.25
C LEU A 134 10.12 -0.58 -13.12
N ALA A 135 10.75 0.47 -12.60
CA ALA A 135 11.84 1.19 -13.27
C ALA A 135 13.05 0.27 -13.50
N GLU A 136 13.42 -0.53 -12.49
CA GLU A 136 14.53 -1.47 -12.54
C GLU A 136 14.35 -2.51 -13.65
N ARG A 137 13.12 -3.03 -13.79
CA ARG A 137 12.73 -4.00 -14.84
C ARG A 137 12.38 -3.34 -16.18
N LYS A 138 12.58 -2.03 -16.34
CA LYS A 138 12.25 -1.21 -17.52
C LYS A 138 10.78 -1.37 -17.98
N LYS A 139 9.85 -1.53 -17.04
CA LYS A 139 8.41 -1.66 -17.31
C LYS A 139 7.73 -0.30 -17.45
N GLY A 140 8.20 0.55 -18.38
CA GLY A 140 7.77 1.95 -18.50
C GLY A 140 6.26 2.15 -18.70
N GLY A 141 5.58 1.24 -19.42
CA GLY A 141 4.12 1.29 -19.59
C GLY A 141 3.37 1.08 -18.27
N GLN A 142 3.71 0.02 -17.54
CA GLN A 142 3.13 -0.27 -16.22
C GLN A 142 3.48 0.82 -15.20
N LEU A 143 4.71 1.34 -15.24
CA LEU A 143 5.13 2.45 -14.38
C LEU A 143 4.28 3.72 -14.62
N THR A 144 3.97 4.03 -15.87
CA THR A 144 3.13 5.19 -16.21
C THR A 144 1.69 5.00 -15.72
N GLU A 145 1.14 3.79 -15.88
CA GLU A 145 -0.17 3.43 -15.35
C GLU A 145 -0.21 3.47 -13.82
N PHE A 146 0.82 2.95 -13.17
CA PHE A 146 0.97 2.97 -11.72
C PHE A 146 0.94 4.42 -11.18
N PHE A 147 1.74 5.31 -11.78
CA PHE A 147 1.72 6.73 -11.41
C PHE A 147 0.35 7.39 -11.62
N ARG A 148 -0.38 7.02 -12.68
CA ARG A 148 -1.74 7.52 -12.89
C ARG A 148 -2.68 7.08 -11.77
N ASN A 149 -2.55 5.84 -11.29
CA ASN A 149 -3.42 5.29 -10.27
C ASN A 149 -3.18 5.89 -8.87
N ILE A 150 -1.93 6.13 -8.49
CA ILE A 150 -1.60 6.73 -7.16
C ILE A 150 -1.77 8.27 -7.14
N LYS A 151 -1.96 8.90 -8.30
CA LYS A 151 -2.07 10.36 -8.34
C LYS A 151 -3.33 10.82 -7.61
N GLY A 152 -3.16 11.69 -6.62
CA GLY A 152 -4.25 12.19 -5.79
C GLY A 152 -4.65 11.26 -4.64
N THR A 153 -3.98 10.11 -4.49
CA THR A 153 -4.15 9.24 -3.30
C THR A 153 -3.14 9.55 -2.19
N ILE A 154 -2.12 10.34 -2.51
CA ILE A 154 -1.04 10.81 -1.62
C ILE A 154 -0.80 12.30 -1.88
N ASP A 155 -0.17 13.00 -0.94
CA ASP A 155 0.16 14.42 -1.11
C ASP A 155 1.31 14.66 -2.10
N ASP A 156 1.57 15.93 -2.42
CA ASP A 156 2.57 16.31 -3.44
C ASP A 156 4.02 15.99 -3.00
N ASP A 157 4.31 16.01 -1.69
CA ASP A 157 5.65 15.71 -1.17
C ASP A 157 5.93 14.20 -1.21
N ASP A 158 4.94 13.40 -0.83
CA ASP A 158 4.95 11.94 -0.95
C ASP A 158 4.98 11.49 -2.41
N TRP A 159 4.22 12.16 -3.27
CA TRP A 159 4.24 11.94 -4.73
C TRP A 159 5.64 12.14 -5.29
N ASP A 160 6.32 13.22 -4.91
CA ASP A 160 7.69 13.49 -5.32
C ASP A 160 8.69 12.45 -4.79
N GLN A 161 8.44 11.91 -3.59
CA GLN A 161 9.24 10.81 -3.04
C GLN A 161 9.10 9.53 -3.88
N VAL A 162 7.88 9.15 -4.25
CA VAL A 162 7.64 7.95 -5.09
C VAL A 162 8.24 8.12 -6.49
N LEU A 163 8.08 9.29 -7.11
CA LEU A 163 8.74 9.62 -8.39
C LEU A 163 10.26 9.57 -8.27
N GLY A 164 10.81 10.13 -7.19
CA GLY A 164 12.23 10.15 -6.89
C GLY A 164 12.84 8.75 -6.84
N ALA A 165 12.13 7.76 -6.27
CA ALA A 165 12.58 6.38 -6.23
C ALA A 165 12.79 5.78 -7.63
N ALA A 166 11.83 5.96 -8.55
CA ALA A 166 11.97 5.52 -9.93
C ALA A 166 13.09 6.28 -10.68
N ILE A 167 13.16 7.60 -10.51
CA ILE A 167 14.21 8.45 -11.13
C ILE A 167 15.59 7.97 -10.69
N ASN A 168 15.78 7.71 -9.40
CA ASN A 168 17.04 7.25 -8.84
C ASN A 168 17.50 5.93 -9.49
N VAL A 169 16.58 5.00 -9.74
CA VAL A 169 16.89 3.74 -10.45
C VAL A 169 17.31 4.00 -11.90
N TYR A 170 16.58 4.82 -12.64
CA TYR A 170 16.98 5.17 -14.02
C TYR A 170 18.35 5.84 -14.07
N ALA A 171 18.61 6.80 -13.19
CA ALA A 171 19.86 7.54 -13.14
C ALA A 171 21.05 6.66 -12.73
N ASN A 172 20.90 5.86 -11.66
CA ASN A 172 22.02 5.11 -11.11
C ASN A 172 22.23 3.75 -11.76
N LYS A 173 21.16 3.01 -12.04
CA LYS A 173 21.25 1.65 -12.58
C LYS A 173 21.32 1.64 -14.09
N HIS A 174 20.45 2.39 -14.76
CA HIS A 174 20.37 2.40 -16.22
C HIS A 174 21.25 3.48 -16.86
N LYS A 175 21.77 4.43 -16.08
CA LYS A 175 22.48 5.63 -16.58
C LYS A 175 21.66 6.40 -17.60
N GLU A 176 20.34 6.35 -17.44
CA GLU A 176 19.35 6.97 -18.32
C GLU A 176 18.76 8.23 -17.67
N ARG A 177 18.23 9.09 -18.53
CA ARG A 177 17.65 10.39 -18.16
C ARG A 177 16.13 10.32 -18.30
N PRO A 178 15.38 10.21 -17.19
CA PRO A 178 13.92 10.12 -17.25
C PRO A 178 13.28 11.52 -17.22
N ASP A 179 13.47 12.34 -18.26
CA ASP A 179 12.96 13.74 -18.28
C ASP A 179 11.49 13.87 -17.95
N ARG A 180 10.67 12.98 -18.51
CA ARG A 180 9.23 12.98 -18.26
C ARG A 180 8.91 12.80 -16.77
N LEU A 181 9.66 11.96 -16.07
CA LEU A 181 9.47 11.77 -14.62
C LEU A 181 9.96 12.98 -13.82
N ILE A 182 11.07 13.61 -14.24
CA ILE A 182 11.56 14.84 -13.61
C ILE A 182 10.55 15.98 -13.77
N ASP A 183 9.94 16.10 -14.94
CA ASP A 183 8.94 17.14 -15.23
C ASP A 183 7.65 16.94 -14.40
N MET A 184 7.32 15.68 -14.07
CA MET A 184 6.18 15.31 -13.23
C MET A 184 6.36 15.62 -11.74
N LEU A 185 7.59 15.91 -11.28
CA LEU A 185 7.82 16.37 -9.91
C LEU A 185 7.10 17.71 -9.70
N THR A 186 6.65 17.95 -8.47
CA THR A 186 5.92 19.15 -8.10
C THR A 186 6.87 20.19 -7.52
N SER A 187 7.75 19.76 -6.61
CA SER A 187 8.73 20.60 -5.94
C SER A 187 9.89 20.97 -6.86
N SER A 188 10.18 22.27 -6.94
CA SER A 188 11.37 22.77 -7.66
C SER A 188 12.66 22.23 -7.04
N HIS A 189 12.73 22.10 -5.71
CA HIS A 189 13.88 21.54 -5.01
C HIS A 189 14.10 20.07 -5.41
N ARG A 190 13.03 19.26 -5.43
CA ARG A 190 13.11 17.86 -5.86
C ARG A 190 13.56 17.73 -7.33
N LYS A 191 13.11 18.63 -8.21
CA LYS A 191 13.60 18.70 -9.61
C LYS A 191 15.09 18.99 -9.70
N VAL A 192 15.58 19.91 -8.88
CA VAL A 192 17.01 20.23 -8.80
C VAL A 192 17.80 18.99 -8.37
N LEU A 193 17.40 18.35 -7.27
CA LEU A 193 18.03 17.11 -6.78
C LEU A 193 18.01 15.99 -7.82
N ALA A 194 16.89 15.79 -8.50
CA ALA A 194 16.78 14.81 -9.58
C ALA A 194 17.75 15.11 -10.74
N CYS A 195 17.89 16.38 -11.12
CA CYS A 195 18.87 16.80 -12.13
C CYS A 195 20.32 16.54 -11.68
N VAL A 196 20.64 16.79 -10.40
CA VAL A 196 21.96 16.51 -9.82
C VAL A 196 22.26 15.01 -9.85
N VAL A 197 21.32 14.17 -9.40
CA VAL A 197 21.45 12.71 -9.43
C VAL A 197 21.63 12.19 -10.86
N CYS A 198 21.00 12.84 -11.85
CA CYS A 198 21.19 12.54 -13.26
C CYS A 198 22.46 13.16 -13.87
N GLY A 199 23.35 13.79 -13.09
CA GLY A 199 24.61 14.39 -13.54
C GLY A 199 24.46 15.72 -14.32
N ARG A 200 23.33 16.41 -14.21
CA ARG A 200 23.03 17.64 -14.97
C ARG A 200 23.08 18.90 -14.13
N LEU A 201 24.28 19.29 -13.70
CA LEU A 201 24.50 20.50 -12.90
C LEU A 201 23.98 21.77 -13.59
N LYS A 202 24.12 21.89 -14.92
CA LYS A 202 23.61 23.05 -15.66
C LYS A 202 22.07 23.17 -15.61
N SER A 203 21.35 22.06 -15.79
CA SER A 203 19.88 22.07 -15.69
C SER A 203 19.43 22.27 -14.24
N ALA A 204 20.11 21.65 -13.29
CA ALA A 204 19.87 21.85 -11.86
C ALA A 204 20.01 23.35 -11.48
N PHE A 205 21.10 23.99 -11.91
CA PHE A 205 21.36 25.40 -11.66
C PHE A 205 20.30 26.31 -12.29
N GLN A 206 19.90 26.04 -13.53
CA GLN A 206 18.85 26.81 -14.21
C GLN A 206 17.51 26.74 -13.47
N ILE A 207 17.14 25.57 -12.95
CA ILE A 207 15.90 25.40 -12.19
C ILE A 207 16.03 26.14 -10.85
N ALA A 208 17.13 25.93 -10.11
CA ALA A 208 17.38 26.59 -8.82
C ALA A 208 17.39 28.12 -8.93
N SER A 209 18.00 28.66 -10.00
CA SER A 209 18.03 30.10 -10.28
C SER A 209 16.64 30.66 -10.58
N ARG A 210 15.80 29.92 -11.32
CA ARG A 210 14.44 30.35 -11.67
C ARG A 210 13.47 30.25 -10.50
N SER A 211 13.67 29.30 -9.59
CA SER A 211 12.85 29.13 -8.39
C SER A 211 13.25 30.08 -7.26
N GLY A 212 14.35 30.84 -7.40
CA GLY A 212 14.85 31.76 -6.38
C GLY A 212 15.47 31.06 -5.16
N SER A 213 15.82 29.77 -5.28
CA SER A 213 16.38 28.98 -4.17
C SER A 213 17.87 29.26 -4.02
N VAL A 214 18.21 30.26 -3.20
CA VAL A 214 19.62 30.65 -2.95
C VAL A 214 20.43 29.49 -2.32
N ALA A 215 19.79 28.69 -1.47
CA ALA A 215 20.42 27.52 -0.84
C ALA A 215 20.84 26.46 -1.87
N ASP A 216 19.94 26.11 -2.79
CA ASP A 216 20.23 25.12 -3.85
C ASP A 216 21.28 25.64 -4.83
N VAL A 217 21.23 26.93 -5.17
CA VAL A 217 22.24 27.57 -6.03
C VAL A 217 23.62 27.50 -5.39
N HIS A 218 23.74 27.84 -4.11
CA HIS A 218 25.01 27.82 -3.40
C HIS A 218 25.57 26.40 -3.22
N GLU A 219 24.71 25.42 -2.95
CA GLU A 219 25.13 24.02 -2.87
C GLU A 219 25.63 23.48 -4.22
N LEU A 220 25.01 23.91 -5.32
CA LEU A 220 25.44 23.53 -6.68
C LEU A 220 26.75 24.18 -7.08
N GLU A 221 27.00 25.43 -6.69
CA GLU A 221 28.27 26.13 -6.95
C GLU A 221 29.48 25.41 -6.34
N LEU A 222 29.30 24.77 -5.18
CA LEU A 222 30.37 23.98 -4.53
C LEU A 222 30.67 22.64 -5.24
N LYS A 223 29.81 22.20 -6.17
CA LYS A 223 29.93 20.92 -6.90
C LYS A 223 30.42 21.08 -8.34
N VAL A 224 30.65 22.30 -8.81
CA VAL A 224 31.19 22.66 -10.14
C VAL A 224 32.69 22.93 -10.03
#